data_AF-A0A0Q8NLB2-F1
#
_entry.id   AF-A0A0Q8NLB2-F1
#
_cell.length_a   1.000
_cell.length_b   1.000
_cell.length_c   1.000
_cell.angle_alpha   90.00
_cell.angle_beta   90.00
_cell.angle_gamma   90.00
#
_symmetry.space_group_name_H-M   'P 1'
#
loop_
_entity.id
_entity.type
_entity.pdbx_description
1 polymer ?
#
loop_
_entity_poly.entity_id
_entity_poly.type
_entity_poly.pdbx_seq_one_letter_code
_entity_poly.pdbx_strand_id
1 'polypeptide(L)'
;MDTITDIAKTSLAEVLSALAQAKMKVGSIADADGTYSVTYEPSPSSSDGASLSSTLPTAPPVANMDSPSPPVAGAPGAFVHARAIAPKTILYTDAEGRDEIREGGSRSWRNCNAGNIRKGDFSINCGAIGDDGSFAIFPDEETGKAAIIALLRTATYIKLTLKEAIFRYAPPSENNSEAYAQFIHSKTGIALNAVLSSLKMDDFRKIARFIQIVEGWKPGIIRSNAPPAPLMSTAIGVASSAASATQDWMMIARREAALPVRERSQWPDPGENPRILNYFRVSAPWFEVAGGDEVDWCAAFVNYCLVSSGHMGTDHPGARSFFWNKKKQFLVLKEPKPGAIAVRRYAPFSDPDWATGNGHVGFVVSWTSTTVTLLGGNQSNTVCEKTFPRLEKNGNTKESEFVRFLMPVIV
;
A
#
# COMPACT_ATOMS: atom_id res chain seq x y z
N MET A 1 28.44 -21.38 -23.72
CA MET A 1 28.52 -22.84 -23.67
C MET A 1 29.77 -23.18 -22.91
N ASP A 2 29.58 -23.80 -21.75
CA ASP A 2 30.65 -24.23 -20.86
C ASP A 2 30.83 -25.73 -21.01
N THR A 3 32.01 -26.24 -20.65
CA THR A 3 32.35 -27.65 -20.81
C THR A 3 32.92 -28.20 -19.52
N ILE A 4 32.37 -29.31 -19.04
CA ILE A 4 33.01 -30.12 -18.00
C ILE A 4 33.76 -31.25 -18.71
N THR A 5 35.06 -31.35 -18.50
CA THR A 5 35.94 -32.39 -19.07
C THR A 5 36.28 -33.45 -18.01
N ASP A 6 36.95 -34.53 -18.43
CA ASP A 6 37.53 -35.55 -17.54
C ASP A 6 36.52 -36.31 -16.66
N ILE A 7 35.26 -36.41 -17.12
CA ILE A 7 34.21 -37.12 -16.38
C ILE A 7 34.43 -38.62 -16.51
N ALA A 8 34.70 -39.29 -15.38
CA ALA A 8 34.79 -40.75 -15.35
C ALA A 8 33.48 -41.41 -15.82
N LYS A 9 33.56 -42.54 -16.53
CA LYS A 9 32.37 -43.22 -17.11
C LYS A 9 31.29 -43.54 -16.07
N THR A 10 31.70 -43.87 -14.85
CA THR A 10 30.79 -44.17 -13.73
C THR A 10 30.05 -42.94 -13.19
N SER A 11 30.57 -41.74 -13.42
CA SER A 11 30.06 -40.49 -12.86
C SER A 11 29.24 -39.66 -13.86
N LEU A 12 29.21 -40.06 -15.13
CA LEU A 12 28.49 -39.32 -16.18
C LEU A 12 27.00 -39.16 -15.88
N ALA A 13 26.33 -40.21 -15.40
CA ALA A 13 24.89 -40.16 -15.09
C ALA A 13 24.57 -39.15 -13.97
N GLU A 14 25.46 -39.04 -12.98
CA GLU A 14 25.32 -38.10 -11.86
C GLU A 14 25.54 -36.66 -12.32
N VAL A 15 26.57 -36.42 -13.15
CA VAL A 15 26.83 -35.10 -13.74
C VAL A 15 25.66 -34.63 -14.62
N LEU A 16 25.08 -35.51 -15.45
CA LEU A 16 23.91 -35.18 -16.26
C LEU A 16 22.67 -34.89 -15.41
N SER A 17 22.49 -35.63 -14.29
CA SER A 17 21.41 -35.39 -13.33
C SER A 17 21.57 -34.03 -12.62
N ALA A 18 22.80 -33.69 -12.21
CA ALA A 18 23.10 -32.40 -11.58
C ALA A 18 22.89 -31.23 -12.55
N LEU A 19 23.30 -31.36 -13.82
CA LEU A 19 23.03 -30.38 -14.87
C LEU A 19 21.52 -30.21 -15.12
N ALA A 20 20.75 -31.30 -15.14
CA ALA A 20 19.31 -31.25 -15.27
C ALA A 20 18.62 -30.57 -14.07
N GLN A 21 19.06 -30.85 -12.84
CA GLN A 21 18.57 -30.18 -11.62
C GLN A 21 18.90 -28.68 -11.62
N ALA A 22 20.07 -28.31 -12.13
CA ALA A 22 20.49 -26.92 -12.32
C ALA A 22 19.84 -26.23 -13.54
N LYS A 23 18.90 -26.88 -14.23
CA LYS A 23 18.24 -26.39 -15.46
C LYS A 23 19.23 -26.03 -16.58
N MET A 24 20.36 -26.71 -16.65
CA MET A 24 21.31 -26.59 -17.76
C MET A 24 20.90 -27.50 -18.91
N LYS A 25 20.92 -26.97 -20.13
CA LYS A 25 20.72 -27.74 -21.36
C LYS A 25 22.06 -28.33 -21.77
N VAL A 26 22.10 -29.65 -21.87
CA VAL A 26 23.27 -30.37 -22.40
C VAL A 26 23.32 -30.21 -23.91
N GLY A 27 24.44 -29.71 -24.43
CA GLY A 27 24.68 -29.48 -25.86
C GLY A 27 25.21 -30.72 -26.56
N SER A 28 26.34 -31.24 -26.09
CA SER A 28 26.99 -32.45 -26.63
C SER A 28 27.75 -33.21 -25.55
N ILE A 29 27.86 -34.52 -25.74
CA ILE A 29 28.66 -35.41 -24.89
C ILE A 29 29.67 -36.10 -25.80
N ALA A 30 30.96 -35.91 -25.53
CA ALA A 30 32.04 -36.56 -26.27
C ALA A 30 32.76 -37.57 -25.38
N ASP A 31 33.02 -38.77 -25.90
CA ASP A 31 33.93 -39.76 -25.27
C ASP A 31 35.31 -39.59 -25.90
N ALA A 32 36.33 -39.33 -25.08
CA ALA A 32 37.72 -39.28 -25.51
C ALA A 32 38.57 -40.03 -24.49
N ASP A 33 39.27 -41.06 -24.95
CA ASP A 33 40.29 -41.81 -24.19
C ASP A 33 39.85 -42.26 -22.78
N GLY A 34 38.58 -42.65 -22.62
CA GLY A 34 38.07 -43.26 -21.39
C GLY A 34 37.40 -42.29 -20.41
N THR A 35 37.36 -40.99 -20.73
CA THR A 35 36.59 -39.97 -19.99
C THR A 35 35.61 -39.25 -20.92
N TYR A 36 34.57 -38.67 -20.32
CA TYR A 36 33.58 -37.90 -21.04
C TYR A 36 33.80 -36.40 -20.86
N SER A 37 33.49 -35.64 -21.90
CA SER A 37 33.32 -34.19 -21.82
C SER A 37 31.89 -33.83 -22.19
N VAL A 38 31.24 -33.03 -21.34
CA VAL A 38 29.86 -32.58 -21.52
C VAL A 38 29.86 -31.08 -21.73
N THR A 39 29.41 -30.64 -22.90
CA THR A 39 29.11 -29.22 -23.14
C THR A 39 27.70 -28.92 -22.69
N TYR A 40 27.51 -27.78 -22.04
CA TYR A 40 26.21 -27.35 -21.55
C TYR A 40 26.08 -25.83 -21.61
N GLU A 41 24.85 -25.38 -21.59
CA GLU A 41 24.50 -23.97 -21.50
C GLU A 41 23.28 -23.84 -20.59
N PRO A 42 23.04 -22.68 -19.97
CA PRO A 42 21.78 -22.42 -19.29
C PRO A 42 20.63 -22.71 -20.25
N SER A 43 19.66 -23.54 -19.85
CA SER A 43 18.49 -23.75 -20.70
C SER A 43 17.84 -22.39 -20.94
N PRO A 44 17.62 -21.97 -22.20
CA PRO A 44 16.82 -20.78 -22.44
C PRO A 44 15.46 -21.03 -21.78
N SER A 45 15.13 -20.18 -20.81
CA SER A 45 13.81 -20.19 -20.19
C SER A 45 12.80 -20.21 -21.33
N SER A 46 11.90 -21.20 -21.35
CA SER A 46 10.75 -21.18 -22.25
C SER A 46 9.95 -19.91 -21.95
N SER A 47 10.22 -18.89 -22.75
CA SER A 47 9.55 -17.61 -22.78
C SER A 47 8.18 -17.79 -23.45
N ASP A 48 7.27 -18.42 -22.71
CA ASP A 48 5.84 -18.11 -22.76
C ASP A 48 5.39 -17.52 -21.41
N GLY A 49 6.34 -16.88 -20.71
CA GLY A 49 6.05 -15.83 -19.76
C GLY A 49 5.99 -14.51 -20.53
N ALA A 50 4.81 -13.91 -20.60
CA ALA A 50 4.69 -12.49 -20.90
C ALA A 50 5.78 -11.75 -20.11
N SER A 51 6.60 -10.95 -20.79
CA SER A 51 7.65 -10.14 -20.18
C SER A 51 7.05 -9.28 -19.07
N LEU A 52 7.18 -9.74 -17.83
CA LEU A 52 6.85 -8.99 -16.62
C LEU A 52 8.09 -8.24 -16.08
N SER A 53 9.19 -8.19 -16.84
CA SER A 53 10.45 -7.58 -16.38
C SER A 53 10.86 -6.32 -17.16
N SER A 54 10.38 -6.13 -18.41
CA SER A 54 10.63 -4.87 -19.13
C SER A 54 9.78 -3.69 -18.65
N THR A 55 8.88 -3.92 -17.68
CA THR A 55 7.99 -2.92 -17.08
C THR A 55 8.29 -2.66 -15.60
N LEU A 56 9.28 -3.34 -15.00
CA LEU A 56 9.68 -3.03 -13.63
C LEU A 56 10.52 -1.75 -13.65
N PRO A 57 10.03 -0.65 -13.05
CA PRO A 57 10.74 0.61 -13.07
C PRO A 57 12.10 0.44 -12.37
N THR A 58 13.15 0.93 -13.01
CA THR A 58 14.55 0.84 -12.56
C THR A 58 14.81 1.73 -11.32
N ALA A 59 13.78 2.43 -10.86
CA ALA A 59 13.73 3.18 -9.62
C ALA A 59 12.43 2.82 -8.88
N PRO A 60 12.42 2.76 -7.53
CA PRO A 60 11.20 2.54 -6.77
C PRO A 60 10.12 3.57 -7.20
N PRO A 61 8.83 3.21 -7.23
CA PRO A 61 7.72 4.02 -7.78
C PRO A 61 7.38 5.30 -6.99
N VAL A 62 8.37 5.90 -6.31
CA VAL A 62 8.22 6.81 -5.18
C VAL A 62 8.73 8.22 -5.48
N ALA A 63 9.40 8.45 -6.62
CA ALA A 63 10.12 9.70 -6.88
C ALA A 63 9.27 10.97 -6.75
N ASN A 64 7.96 10.93 -7.04
CA ASN A 64 7.09 12.09 -6.84
C ASN A 64 6.47 12.20 -5.44
N MET A 65 6.35 11.10 -4.69
CA MET A 65 5.82 11.15 -3.32
C MET A 65 6.77 11.89 -2.37
N ASP A 66 8.09 11.75 -2.57
CA ASP A 66 9.15 12.42 -1.80
C ASP A 66 9.62 13.78 -2.35
N SER A 67 9.02 14.25 -3.46
CA SER A 67 9.33 15.57 -4.05
C SER A 67 8.56 16.69 -3.34
N PRO A 68 8.89 17.99 -3.47
CA PRO A 68 7.99 19.11 -3.15
C PRO A 68 6.96 19.42 -4.26
N SER A 69 7.19 18.95 -5.50
CA SER A 69 6.36 19.30 -6.66
C SER A 69 4.97 18.66 -6.60
N PRO A 70 3.91 19.35 -7.09
CA PRO A 70 2.60 18.73 -7.23
C PRO A 70 2.63 17.56 -8.22
N PRO A 71 1.69 16.61 -8.12
CA PRO A 71 1.50 15.58 -9.14
C PRO A 71 1.36 16.18 -10.53
N VAL A 72 1.89 15.49 -11.54
CA VAL A 72 1.73 15.91 -12.95
C VAL A 72 0.24 15.95 -13.30
N ALA A 73 -0.20 16.97 -14.02
CA ALA A 73 -1.61 17.09 -14.42
C ALA A 73 -1.99 15.98 -15.41
N GLY A 74 -3.17 15.38 -15.23
CA GLY A 74 -3.69 14.35 -16.13
C GLY A 74 -4.49 13.28 -15.39
N ALA A 75 -5.03 12.32 -16.14
CA ALA A 75 -5.58 11.10 -15.56
C ALA A 75 -4.46 10.28 -14.88
N PRO A 76 -4.76 9.53 -13.81
CA PRO A 76 -3.79 8.61 -13.21
C PRO A 76 -3.32 7.54 -14.20
N GLY A 77 -2.07 7.12 -14.04
CA GLY A 77 -1.47 5.97 -14.72
C GLY A 77 -1.75 4.66 -13.97
N ALA A 78 -0.79 3.73 -14.03
CA ALA A 78 -0.88 2.48 -13.29
C ALA A 78 -0.81 2.74 -11.78
N PHE A 79 -1.83 2.31 -11.05
CA PHE A 79 -1.88 2.48 -9.60
C PHE A 79 -0.85 1.59 -8.91
N VAL A 80 -0.10 2.16 -7.98
CA VAL A 80 0.92 1.45 -7.20
C VAL A 80 0.54 1.34 -5.73
N HIS A 81 -0.47 2.09 -5.31
CA HIS A 81 -0.96 2.09 -3.94
C HIS A 81 -2.47 2.30 -3.89
N ALA A 82 -3.16 1.62 -2.97
CA ALA A 82 -4.56 1.91 -2.66
C ALA A 82 -4.88 1.68 -1.18
N ARG A 83 -5.86 2.41 -0.64
CA ARG A 83 -6.35 2.20 0.73
C ARG A 83 -7.77 2.69 0.94
N ALA A 84 -8.45 2.15 1.95
CA ALA A 84 -9.72 2.68 2.41
C ALA A 84 -9.52 4.03 3.13
N ILE A 85 -10.32 5.03 2.75
CA ILE A 85 -10.26 6.39 3.35
C ILE A 85 -11.57 6.79 4.06
N ALA A 86 -12.67 6.12 3.74
CA ALA A 86 -13.98 6.30 4.37
C ALA A 86 -14.87 5.06 4.12
N PRO A 87 -16.04 4.93 4.78
CA PRO A 87 -16.95 3.84 4.50
C PRO A 87 -17.30 3.76 3.02
N LYS A 88 -17.02 2.60 2.40
CA LYS A 88 -17.23 2.37 0.97
C LYS A 88 -16.48 3.34 0.05
N THR A 89 -15.28 3.78 0.46
CA THR A 89 -14.45 4.70 -0.32
C THR A 89 -12.99 4.26 -0.31
N ILE A 90 -12.43 4.00 -1.50
CA ILE A 90 -11.02 3.64 -1.70
C ILE A 90 -10.33 4.75 -2.45
N LEU A 91 -9.14 5.15 -1.99
CA LEU A 91 -8.21 6.01 -2.71
C LEU A 91 -7.18 5.13 -3.39
N TYR A 92 -6.99 5.36 -4.69
CA TYR A 92 -5.94 4.80 -5.52
C TYR A 92 -4.94 5.89 -5.85
N THR A 93 -3.64 5.57 -5.83
CA THR A 93 -2.54 6.49 -6.11
C THR A 93 -1.54 5.82 -7.05
N ASP A 94 -1.16 6.52 -8.11
CA ASP A 94 -0.13 6.07 -9.05
C ASP A 94 1.29 6.50 -8.64
N ALA A 95 2.30 6.06 -9.38
CA ALA A 95 3.70 6.35 -9.10
C ALA A 95 4.04 7.85 -9.18
N GLU A 96 3.23 8.63 -9.90
CA GLU A 96 3.35 10.08 -10.02
C GLU A 96 2.53 10.82 -8.96
N GLY A 97 1.91 10.13 -8.00
CA GLY A 97 1.11 10.73 -6.92
C GLY A 97 -0.24 11.28 -7.38
N ARG A 98 -0.72 10.91 -8.57
CA ARG A 98 -2.07 11.22 -9.04
C ARG A 98 -3.04 10.22 -8.43
N ASP A 99 -4.22 10.73 -8.07
CA ASP A 99 -5.18 9.99 -7.29
C ASP A 99 -6.51 9.77 -8.03
N GLU A 100 -7.13 8.63 -7.74
CA GLU A 100 -8.51 8.29 -8.08
C GLU A 100 -9.25 7.82 -6.82
N ILE A 101 -10.47 8.32 -6.61
CA ILE A 101 -11.36 7.85 -5.55
C ILE A 101 -12.45 6.97 -6.17
N ARG A 102 -12.63 5.77 -5.61
CA ARG A 102 -13.75 4.88 -5.89
C ARG A 102 -14.71 4.81 -4.72
N GLU A 103 -15.94 5.25 -4.94
CA GLU A 103 -16.93 5.45 -3.88
C GLU A 103 -18.24 4.71 -4.19
N GLY A 104 -18.87 4.11 -3.17
CA GLY A 104 -20.10 3.34 -3.36
C GLY A 104 -19.87 2.05 -4.16
N GLY A 105 -20.88 1.53 -4.85
CA GLY A 105 -20.76 0.25 -5.57
C GLY A 105 -20.51 -0.97 -4.65
N SER A 106 -20.11 -2.10 -5.23
CA SER A 106 -19.71 -3.29 -4.49
C SER A 106 -18.27 -3.18 -3.97
N ARG A 107 -17.94 -3.97 -2.92
CA ARG A 107 -16.55 -4.09 -2.44
C ARG A 107 -15.64 -4.63 -3.53
N SER A 108 -16.07 -5.69 -4.22
CA SER A 108 -15.31 -6.30 -5.31
C SER A 108 -14.93 -5.30 -6.39
N TRP A 109 -15.83 -4.39 -6.78
CA TRP A 109 -15.54 -3.31 -7.73
C TRP A 109 -14.58 -2.25 -7.17
N ARG A 110 -14.85 -1.74 -5.95
CA ARG A 110 -14.01 -0.72 -5.34
C ARG A 110 -12.58 -1.16 -5.09
N ASN A 111 -12.37 -2.45 -4.84
CA ASN A 111 -11.07 -3.02 -4.53
C ASN A 111 -10.37 -3.58 -5.78
N CYS A 112 -10.95 -3.46 -6.99
CA CYS A 112 -10.51 -4.20 -8.17
C CYS A 112 -10.36 -5.71 -7.91
N ASN A 113 -11.11 -6.25 -6.95
CA ASN A 113 -10.95 -7.60 -6.44
C ASN A 113 -12.19 -8.41 -6.77
N ALA A 114 -12.26 -8.84 -8.03
CA ALA A 114 -13.40 -9.56 -8.59
C ALA A 114 -13.73 -10.85 -7.83
N GLY A 115 -12.77 -11.42 -7.10
CA GLY A 115 -12.93 -12.65 -6.35
C GLY A 115 -13.19 -12.47 -4.85
N ASN A 116 -13.20 -11.24 -4.32
CA ASN A 116 -13.14 -11.02 -2.88
C ASN A 116 -11.99 -11.85 -2.22
N ILE A 117 -10.81 -11.83 -2.83
CA ILE A 117 -9.61 -12.48 -2.29
C ILE A 117 -9.17 -11.72 -1.02
N ARG A 118 -9.04 -12.43 0.10
CA ARG A 118 -8.59 -11.86 1.38
C ARG A 118 -7.14 -11.40 1.28
N LYS A 119 -6.79 -10.39 2.07
CA LYS A 119 -5.40 -9.93 2.18
C LYS A 119 -4.49 -11.02 2.76
N GLY A 120 -3.25 -11.06 2.30
CA GLY A 120 -2.21 -12.00 2.74
C GLY A 120 -1.18 -12.26 1.64
N ASP A 121 -0.17 -13.07 1.94
CA ASP A 121 0.99 -13.33 1.07
C ASP A 121 0.60 -13.72 -0.35
N PHE A 122 -0.44 -14.55 -0.50
CA PHE A 122 -0.96 -14.94 -1.82
C PHE A 122 -1.40 -13.71 -2.64
N SER A 123 -2.22 -12.84 -2.05
CA SER A 123 -2.72 -11.64 -2.74
C SER A 123 -1.61 -10.65 -3.07
N ILE A 124 -0.63 -10.49 -2.18
CA ILE A 124 0.55 -9.65 -2.39
C ILE A 124 1.37 -10.19 -3.57
N ASN A 125 1.63 -11.49 -3.60
CA ASN A 125 2.33 -12.17 -4.70
C ASN A 125 1.56 -12.11 -6.04
N CYS A 126 0.25 -11.82 -6.00
CA CYS A 126 -0.58 -11.60 -7.18
C CYS A 126 -0.72 -10.12 -7.56
N GLY A 127 0.03 -9.22 -6.92
CA GLY A 127 0.06 -7.79 -7.26
C GLY A 127 -0.96 -6.93 -6.50
N ALA A 128 -1.42 -7.33 -5.31
CA ALA A 128 -2.21 -6.43 -4.47
C ALA A 128 -1.38 -5.20 -4.05
N ILE A 129 -1.99 -4.01 -4.12
CA ILE A 129 -1.38 -2.70 -3.81
C ILE A 129 -1.95 -2.06 -2.53
N GLY A 130 -2.80 -2.81 -1.82
CA GLY A 130 -3.45 -2.36 -0.59
C GLY A 130 -4.48 -3.34 -0.05
N ASP A 131 -5.20 -2.94 1.00
CA ASP A 131 -6.33 -3.68 1.55
C ASP A 131 -7.40 -2.74 2.14
N ASP A 132 -8.64 -3.25 2.24
CA ASP A 132 -9.78 -2.53 2.82
C ASP A 132 -10.02 -2.86 4.31
N GLY A 133 -9.02 -3.44 4.98
CA GLY A 133 -9.10 -4.01 6.32
C GLY A 133 -9.25 -5.54 6.32
N SER A 134 -9.88 -6.13 5.28
CA SER A 134 -10.15 -7.57 5.20
C SER A 134 -9.76 -8.20 3.86
N PHE A 135 -9.94 -7.48 2.77
CA PHE A 135 -9.75 -7.94 1.41
C PHE A 135 -8.67 -7.16 0.70
N ALA A 136 -7.91 -7.84 -0.15
CA ALA A 136 -6.90 -7.21 -0.97
C ALA A 136 -7.52 -6.19 -1.93
N ILE A 137 -6.75 -5.16 -2.27
CA ILE A 137 -7.04 -4.19 -3.31
C ILE A 137 -5.99 -4.36 -4.42
N PHE A 138 -6.44 -4.59 -5.65
CA PHE A 138 -5.58 -4.73 -6.83
C PHE A 138 -5.50 -3.42 -7.62
N PRO A 139 -4.44 -3.19 -8.42
CA PRO A 139 -4.29 -1.97 -9.21
C PRO A 139 -5.39 -1.81 -10.24
N ASP A 140 -5.85 -2.92 -10.83
CA ASP A 140 -6.87 -2.92 -11.85
C ASP A 140 -7.66 -4.25 -11.84
N GLU A 141 -8.76 -4.27 -12.59
CA GLU A 141 -9.65 -5.42 -12.70
C GLU A 141 -8.97 -6.63 -13.36
N GLU A 142 -8.03 -6.41 -14.27
CA GLU A 142 -7.31 -7.48 -14.96
C GLU A 142 -6.43 -8.25 -13.98
N THR A 143 -5.67 -7.55 -13.15
CA THR A 143 -4.81 -8.10 -12.10
C THR A 143 -5.65 -8.86 -11.07
N GLY A 144 -6.78 -8.29 -10.63
CA GLY A 144 -7.70 -8.97 -9.71
C GLY A 144 -8.31 -10.25 -10.28
N LYS A 145 -8.63 -10.28 -11.59
CA LYS A 145 -9.09 -11.51 -12.28
C LYS A 145 -7.97 -12.53 -12.44
N ALA A 146 -6.75 -12.08 -12.75
CA ALA A 146 -5.59 -12.95 -12.85
C ALA A 146 -5.29 -13.63 -11.49
N ALA A 147 -5.49 -12.93 -10.37
CA ALA A 147 -5.34 -13.49 -9.03
C ALA A 147 -6.33 -14.66 -8.76
N ILE A 148 -7.55 -14.62 -9.29
CA ILE A 148 -8.49 -15.75 -9.18
C ILE A 148 -7.93 -16.97 -9.91
N ILE A 149 -7.42 -16.77 -11.13
CA ILE A 149 -6.81 -17.84 -11.93
C ILE A 149 -5.58 -18.42 -11.22
N ALA A 150 -4.72 -17.56 -10.67
CA ALA A 150 -3.56 -17.98 -9.90
C ALA A 150 -3.98 -18.82 -8.68
N LEU A 151 -5.03 -18.41 -7.96
CA LEU A 151 -5.54 -19.12 -6.78
C LEU A 151 -5.97 -20.54 -7.15
N LEU A 152 -6.77 -20.67 -8.21
CA LEU A 152 -7.30 -21.96 -8.68
C LEU A 152 -6.19 -22.89 -9.20
N ARG A 153 -5.01 -22.35 -9.53
CA ARG A 153 -3.84 -23.11 -9.97
C ARG A 153 -2.85 -23.44 -8.86
N THR A 154 -3.08 -22.97 -7.64
CA THR A 154 -2.25 -23.35 -6.50
C THR A 154 -2.36 -24.85 -6.20
N ALA A 155 -1.36 -25.41 -5.53
CA ALA A 155 -1.37 -26.81 -5.12
C ALA A 155 -2.59 -27.19 -4.26
N THR A 156 -3.20 -26.25 -3.55
CA THR A 156 -4.38 -26.51 -2.71
C THR A 156 -5.69 -26.57 -3.50
N TYR A 157 -5.75 -25.99 -4.70
CA TYR A 157 -6.93 -25.97 -5.55
C TYR A 157 -6.81 -26.88 -6.78
N ILE A 158 -5.65 -26.95 -7.43
CA ILE A 158 -5.51 -27.56 -8.76
C ILE A 158 -5.89 -29.04 -8.83
N LYS A 159 -5.84 -29.75 -7.70
CA LYS A 159 -6.20 -31.17 -7.56
C LYS A 159 -7.66 -31.40 -7.17
N LEU A 160 -8.43 -30.34 -6.93
CA LEU A 160 -9.85 -30.41 -6.62
C LEU A 160 -10.68 -30.50 -7.89
N THR A 161 -11.85 -31.10 -7.77
CA THR A 161 -12.92 -30.94 -8.77
C THR A 161 -13.47 -29.51 -8.77
N LEU A 162 -14.15 -29.10 -9.85
CA LEU A 162 -14.82 -27.80 -9.91
C LEU A 162 -15.75 -27.60 -8.70
N LYS A 163 -16.52 -28.61 -8.31
CA LYS A 163 -17.42 -28.55 -7.15
C LYS A 163 -16.66 -28.32 -5.85
N GLU A 164 -15.63 -29.11 -5.59
CA GLU A 164 -14.80 -28.99 -4.38
C GLU A 164 -14.07 -27.64 -4.32
N ALA A 165 -13.58 -27.15 -5.45
CA ALA A 165 -12.94 -25.84 -5.54
C ALA A 165 -13.91 -24.72 -5.16
N ILE A 166 -15.14 -24.72 -5.69
CA ILE A 166 -16.15 -23.72 -5.33
C ILE A 166 -16.58 -23.83 -3.86
N PHE A 167 -16.72 -25.05 -3.32
CA PHE A 167 -17.04 -25.25 -1.90
C PHE A 167 -15.91 -24.76 -0.99
N ARG A 168 -14.66 -24.87 -1.42
CA ARG A 168 -13.51 -24.29 -0.70
C ARG A 168 -13.50 -22.76 -0.81
N TYR A 169 -13.83 -22.23 -1.98
CA TYR A 169 -13.82 -20.81 -2.29
C TYR A 169 -14.90 -20.04 -1.52
N ALA A 170 -16.13 -20.57 -1.52
CA ALA A 170 -17.29 -20.00 -0.86
C ALA A 170 -17.94 -21.08 0.02
N PRO A 171 -17.48 -21.27 1.28
CA PRO A 171 -17.93 -22.36 2.13
C PRO A 171 -19.44 -22.37 2.42
N PRO A 172 -20.08 -23.55 2.53
CA PRO A 172 -21.53 -23.67 2.75
C PRO A 172 -22.04 -23.04 4.06
N SER A 173 -21.16 -22.87 5.06
CA SER A 173 -21.49 -22.19 6.32
C SER A 173 -21.82 -20.71 6.13
N GLU A 174 -21.33 -20.11 5.05
CA GLU A 174 -21.49 -18.67 4.76
C GLU A 174 -22.22 -18.41 3.43
N ASN A 175 -22.32 -19.41 2.56
CA ASN A 175 -22.76 -19.24 1.18
C ASN A 175 -23.63 -20.39 0.70
N ASN A 176 -24.40 -20.17 -0.37
CA ASN A 176 -25.03 -21.27 -1.11
C ASN A 176 -24.06 -21.85 -2.15
N SER A 177 -23.08 -22.63 -1.68
CA SER A 177 -22.01 -23.19 -2.51
C SER A 177 -22.52 -24.12 -3.60
N GLU A 178 -23.61 -24.84 -3.36
CA GLU A 178 -24.22 -25.70 -4.37
C GLU A 178 -24.77 -24.86 -5.53
N ALA A 179 -25.56 -23.83 -5.25
CA ALA A 179 -26.06 -22.92 -6.28
C ALA A 179 -24.92 -22.21 -7.03
N TYR A 180 -23.84 -21.85 -6.33
CA TYR A 180 -22.63 -21.28 -6.94
C TYR A 180 -22.01 -22.28 -7.93
N ALA A 181 -21.71 -23.50 -7.49
CA ALA A 181 -21.09 -24.51 -8.34
C ALA A 181 -21.96 -24.82 -9.57
N GLN A 182 -23.28 -24.96 -9.37
CA GLN A 182 -24.24 -25.17 -10.45
C GLN A 182 -24.28 -23.98 -11.43
N PHE A 183 -24.22 -22.74 -10.92
CA PHE A 183 -24.15 -21.56 -11.75
C PHE A 183 -22.91 -21.58 -12.65
N ILE A 184 -21.72 -21.84 -12.08
CA ILE A 184 -20.48 -21.93 -12.86
C ILE A 184 -20.56 -23.05 -13.89
N HIS A 185 -21.04 -24.23 -13.50
CA HIS A 185 -21.27 -25.34 -14.43
C HIS A 185 -22.17 -24.92 -15.60
N SER A 186 -23.35 -24.36 -15.31
CA SER A 186 -24.34 -23.97 -16.33
C SER A 186 -23.83 -22.92 -17.32
N LYS A 187 -22.94 -22.03 -16.87
CA LYS A 187 -22.41 -20.93 -17.67
C LYS A 187 -21.14 -21.28 -18.44
N THR A 188 -20.36 -22.23 -17.95
CA THR A 188 -19.07 -22.59 -18.54
C THR A 188 -19.11 -23.89 -19.33
N GLY A 189 -20.06 -24.78 -19.03
CA GLY A 189 -20.13 -26.15 -19.54
C GLY A 189 -19.13 -27.10 -18.85
N ILE A 190 -18.35 -26.64 -17.87
CA ILE A 190 -17.36 -27.46 -17.17
C ILE A 190 -18.08 -28.38 -16.19
N ALA A 191 -17.87 -29.69 -16.30
CA ALA A 191 -18.52 -30.65 -15.41
C ALA A 191 -18.10 -30.45 -13.94
N LEU A 192 -19.05 -30.63 -13.01
CA LEU A 192 -18.80 -30.43 -11.58
C LEU A 192 -17.71 -31.35 -11.00
N ASN A 193 -17.54 -32.54 -11.58
CA ASN A 193 -16.51 -33.51 -11.22
C ASN A 193 -15.22 -33.37 -12.04
N ALA A 194 -15.11 -32.38 -12.94
CA ALA A 194 -13.87 -32.13 -13.66
C ALA A 194 -12.80 -31.61 -12.69
N VAL A 195 -11.63 -32.26 -12.68
CA VAL A 195 -10.48 -31.85 -11.86
C VAL A 195 -9.83 -30.62 -12.48
N LEU A 196 -9.50 -29.59 -11.69
CA LEU A 196 -8.96 -28.34 -12.21
C LEU A 196 -7.64 -28.54 -12.99
N SER A 197 -6.84 -29.54 -12.65
CA SER A 197 -5.60 -29.91 -13.35
C SER A 197 -5.78 -30.33 -14.81
N SER A 198 -6.99 -30.75 -15.21
CA SER A 198 -7.29 -31.12 -16.59
C SER A 198 -7.82 -29.96 -17.44
N LEU A 199 -8.09 -28.80 -16.83
CA LEU A 199 -8.68 -27.66 -17.50
C LEU A 199 -7.64 -26.83 -18.26
N LYS A 200 -8.08 -26.20 -19.36
CA LYS A 200 -7.25 -25.26 -20.13
C LYS A 200 -7.35 -23.85 -19.56
N MET A 201 -6.40 -22.98 -19.93
CA MET A 201 -6.40 -21.59 -19.46
C MET A 201 -7.69 -20.83 -19.80
N ASP A 202 -8.33 -21.12 -20.94
CA ASP A 202 -9.61 -20.50 -21.29
C ASP A 202 -10.74 -20.92 -20.34
N ASP A 203 -10.69 -22.12 -19.79
CA ASP A 203 -11.66 -22.57 -18.80
C ASP A 203 -11.46 -21.85 -17.47
N PHE A 204 -10.21 -21.64 -17.05
CA PHE A 204 -9.91 -20.79 -15.89
C PHE A 204 -10.38 -19.34 -16.08
N ARG A 205 -10.20 -18.77 -17.28
CA ARG A 205 -10.72 -17.42 -17.61
C ARG A 205 -12.25 -17.36 -17.53
N LYS A 206 -12.95 -18.39 -18.02
CA LYS A 206 -14.41 -18.50 -17.89
C LYS A 206 -14.83 -18.58 -16.42
N ILE A 207 -14.18 -19.43 -15.62
CA ILE A 207 -14.47 -19.55 -14.19
C ILE A 207 -14.29 -18.20 -13.49
N ALA A 208 -13.14 -17.54 -13.67
CA ALA A 208 -12.87 -16.22 -13.06
C ALA A 208 -13.90 -15.15 -13.46
N ARG A 209 -14.33 -15.13 -14.72
CA ARG A 209 -15.40 -14.23 -15.19
C ARG A 209 -16.72 -14.45 -14.46
N PHE A 210 -17.13 -15.70 -14.26
CA PHE A 210 -18.41 -15.98 -13.61
C PHE A 210 -18.34 -15.89 -12.09
N ILE A 211 -17.17 -16.11 -11.48
CA ILE A 211 -16.91 -15.75 -10.08
C ILE A 211 -17.23 -14.27 -9.86
N GLN A 212 -16.69 -13.36 -10.69
CA GLN A 212 -16.98 -11.92 -10.59
C GLN A 212 -18.47 -11.58 -10.56
N ILE A 213 -19.27 -12.30 -11.35
CA ILE A 213 -20.73 -12.10 -11.42
C ILE A 213 -21.39 -12.56 -10.11
N VAL A 214 -20.99 -13.72 -9.58
CA VAL A 214 -21.51 -14.23 -8.31
C VAL A 214 -21.10 -13.33 -7.13
N GLU A 215 -19.87 -12.82 -7.14
CA GLU A 215 -19.36 -11.86 -6.14
C GLU A 215 -20.05 -10.47 -6.23
N GLY A 216 -20.98 -10.27 -7.16
CA GLY A 216 -21.87 -9.11 -7.20
C GLY A 216 -21.18 -7.81 -7.61
N TRP A 217 -20.30 -7.86 -8.61
CA TRP A 217 -19.62 -6.68 -9.15
C TRP A 217 -20.60 -5.58 -9.57
N LYS A 218 -20.62 -4.48 -8.83
CA LYS A 218 -21.50 -3.34 -9.08
C LYS A 218 -20.69 -2.04 -9.09
N PRO A 219 -20.56 -1.37 -10.25
CA PRO A 219 -19.87 -0.09 -10.32
C PRO A 219 -20.47 0.97 -9.40
N GLY A 220 -19.59 1.79 -8.83
CA GLY A 220 -19.91 2.99 -8.08
C GLY A 220 -19.46 4.24 -8.84
N ILE A 221 -19.01 5.25 -8.10
CA ILE A 221 -18.54 6.52 -8.62
C ILE A 221 -17.01 6.53 -8.64
N ILE A 222 -16.44 6.96 -9.76
CA ILE A 222 -15.02 7.28 -9.88
C ILE A 222 -14.89 8.80 -9.95
N ARG A 223 -14.03 9.39 -9.11
CA ARG A 223 -13.75 10.83 -9.11
C ARG A 223 -12.30 11.12 -8.76
N SER A 224 -11.79 12.28 -9.15
CA SER A 224 -10.46 12.72 -8.72
C SER A 224 -10.43 13.03 -7.22
N ASN A 225 -9.26 12.90 -6.60
CA ASN A 225 -9.00 13.39 -5.25
C ASN A 225 -8.69 14.90 -5.25
N ALA A 226 -9.55 15.68 -5.89
CA ALA A 226 -9.51 17.14 -5.76
C ALA A 226 -10.20 17.52 -4.44
N PRO A 227 -9.71 18.54 -3.71
CA PRO A 227 -10.52 19.18 -2.71
C PRO A 227 -11.87 19.52 -3.34
N PRO A 228 -13.02 19.24 -2.69
CA PRO A 228 -14.27 19.80 -3.15
C PRO A 228 -14.05 21.31 -3.30
N ALA A 229 -14.53 21.89 -4.40
CA ALA A 229 -14.49 23.34 -4.56
C ALA A 229 -14.95 23.95 -3.25
N PRO A 230 -14.22 24.92 -2.66
CA PRO A 230 -14.67 25.53 -1.42
C PRO A 230 -16.10 25.98 -1.67
N LEU A 231 -17.03 25.53 -0.83
CA LEU A 231 -18.33 26.18 -0.71
C LEU A 231 -18.02 27.62 -0.26
N MET A 232 -17.72 28.49 -1.22
CA MET A 232 -17.65 29.93 -1.04
C MET A 232 -19.09 30.41 -0.87
N SER A 233 -19.68 30.06 0.26
CA SER A 233 -20.92 30.61 0.75
C SER A 233 -20.61 31.36 2.04
N THR A 234 -20.37 32.66 1.88
CA THR A 234 -20.60 33.74 2.86
C THR A 234 -20.63 33.34 4.35
N ALA A 235 -19.46 33.46 4.97
CA ALA A 235 -19.16 34.10 6.26
C ALA A 235 -19.94 33.77 7.56
N ILE A 236 -20.96 32.90 7.61
CA ILE A 236 -21.73 32.71 8.87
C ILE A 236 -21.86 31.23 9.32
N GLY A 237 -21.55 30.24 8.48
CA GLY A 237 -21.69 28.81 8.83
C GLY A 237 -20.41 28.00 9.08
N VAL A 238 -19.23 28.51 8.71
CA VAL A 238 -17.96 27.74 8.66
C VAL A 238 -17.34 27.50 10.05
N ALA A 239 -17.64 28.34 11.04
CA ALA A 239 -17.06 28.23 12.38
C ALA A 239 -17.64 27.03 13.18
N SER A 240 -18.92 26.69 12.99
CA SER A 240 -19.56 25.56 13.70
C SER A 240 -19.17 24.20 13.13
N SER A 241 -18.98 24.06 11.82
CA SER A 241 -18.47 22.82 11.22
C SER A 241 -16.98 22.64 11.52
N ALA A 242 -16.18 23.72 11.51
CA ALA A 242 -14.78 23.69 11.91
C ALA A 242 -14.55 23.31 13.36
N ALA A 243 -15.33 23.84 14.29
CA ALA A 243 -15.26 23.45 15.69
C ALA A 243 -15.68 21.98 15.90
N SER A 244 -16.74 21.52 15.22
CA SER A 244 -17.18 20.11 15.29
C SER A 244 -16.16 19.15 14.66
N ALA A 245 -15.52 19.52 13.56
CA ALA A 245 -14.54 18.66 12.89
C ALA A 245 -13.17 18.67 13.59
N THR A 246 -12.74 19.80 14.17
CA THR A 246 -11.53 19.83 15.03
C THR A 246 -11.65 18.90 16.23
N GLN A 247 -12.88 18.57 16.68
CA GLN A 247 -13.07 17.58 17.72
C GLN A 247 -12.70 16.17 17.26
N ASP A 248 -12.81 15.82 15.98
CA ASP A 248 -12.69 14.42 15.55
C ASP A 248 -11.23 13.93 15.55
N TRP A 249 -10.31 14.60 14.84
CA TRP A 249 -8.90 14.17 14.85
C TRP A 249 -8.22 14.44 16.20
N MET A 250 -8.58 15.54 16.88
CA MET A 250 -8.04 15.83 18.22
C MET A 250 -8.52 14.82 19.25
N MET A 251 -9.76 14.34 19.16
CA MET A 251 -10.25 13.28 20.04
C MET A 251 -9.47 11.99 19.83
N ILE A 252 -9.16 11.62 18.58
CA ILE A 252 -8.32 10.46 18.28
C ILE A 252 -6.91 10.66 18.85
N ALA A 253 -6.28 11.80 18.59
CA ALA A 253 -4.94 12.10 19.12
C ALA A 253 -4.90 12.03 20.66
N ARG A 254 -5.92 12.58 21.33
CA ARG A 254 -6.04 12.54 22.80
C ARG A 254 -6.28 11.13 23.33
N ARG A 255 -7.06 10.30 22.62
CA ARG A 255 -7.26 8.89 22.97
C ARG A 255 -5.96 8.11 22.87
N GLU A 256 -5.19 8.29 21.79
CA GLU A 256 -3.88 7.64 21.64
C GLU A 256 -2.90 8.10 22.73
N ALA A 257 -2.92 9.38 23.13
CA ALA A 257 -2.09 9.88 24.24
C ALA A 257 -2.54 9.39 25.63
N ALA A 258 -3.81 9.02 25.78
CA ALA A 258 -4.37 8.49 27.02
C ALA A 258 -4.12 6.98 27.21
N LEU A 259 -3.63 6.28 26.18
CA LEU A 259 -3.25 4.87 26.28
C LEU A 259 -2.12 4.65 27.30
N PRO A 260 -2.01 3.43 27.86
CA PRO A 260 -0.86 3.05 28.67
C PRO A 260 0.45 3.36 27.95
N VAL A 261 1.46 3.85 28.68
CA VAL A 261 2.74 4.30 28.09
C VAL A 261 3.33 3.25 27.15
N ARG A 262 3.29 1.97 27.53
CA ARG A 262 3.79 0.87 26.70
C ARG A 262 3.09 0.79 25.33
N GLU A 263 1.80 1.10 25.23
CA GLU A 263 1.06 1.02 23.97
C GLU A 263 1.32 2.23 23.06
N ARG A 264 1.61 3.40 23.63
CA ARG A 264 1.81 4.66 22.90
C ARG A 264 3.27 5.08 22.73
N SER A 265 4.21 4.23 23.12
CA SER A 265 5.65 4.46 23.02
C SER A 265 6.34 3.41 22.16
N GLN A 266 7.45 3.80 21.54
CA GLN A 266 8.37 2.89 20.87
C GLN A 266 8.82 1.77 21.81
N TRP A 267 8.96 0.55 21.29
CA TRP A 267 9.51 -0.58 22.03
C TRP A 267 11.01 -0.71 21.80
N PRO A 268 11.78 -1.20 22.79
CA PRO A 268 13.17 -1.55 22.54
C PRO A 268 13.28 -2.75 21.61
N ASP A 269 14.31 -2.76 20.78
CA ASP A 269 14.69 -3.91 19.97
C ASP A 269 14.80 -5.21 20.79
N PRO A 270 14.43 -6.37 20.21
CA PRO A 270 13.99 -6.58 18.83
C PRO A 270 12.46 -6.47 18.63
N GLY A 271 11.73 -5.87 19.58
CA GLY A 271 10.28 -5.79 19.51
C GLY A 271 9.81 -4.50 18.83
N GLU A 272 8.78 -4.60 17.99
CA GLU A 272 8.17 -3.43 17.34
C GLU A 272 6.76 -3.18 17.90
N ASN A 273 6.43 -1.93 18.23
CA ASN A 273 5.08 -1.61 18.69
C ASN A 273 4.07 -1.68 17.53
N PRO A 274 3.10 -2.62 17.53
CA PRO A 274 2.17 -2.81 16.43
C PRO A 274 1.25 -1.60 16.18
N ARG A 275 1.07 -0.72 17.18
CA ARG A 275 0.29 0.51 17.05
C ARG A 275 1.04 1.57 16.26
N ILE A 276 2.35 1.72 16.47
CA ILE A 276 3.20 2.64 15.69
C ILE A 276 3.29 2.16 14.24
N LEU A 277 3.53 0.86 14.03
CA LEU A 277 3.47 0.25 12.69
C LEU A 277 2.10 0.48 12.02
N ASN A 278 1.01 0.43 12.79
CA ASN A 278 -0.30 0.73 12.26
C ASN A 278 -0.46 2.20 11.81
N TYR A 279 0.21 3.16 12.45
CA TYR A 279 0.22 4.54 11.95
C TYR A 279 0.83 4.63 10.55
N PHE A 280 1.96 3.96 10.31
CA PHE A 280 2.57 3.87 8.98
C PHE A 280 1.67 3.13 7.99
N ARG A 281 1.08 2.01 8.40
CA ARG A 281 0.14 1.25 7.55
C ARG A 281 -1.10 2.05 7.12
N VAL A 282 -1.53 3.03 7.91
CA VAL A 282 -2.66 3.90 7.55
C VAL A 282 -2.20 5.10 6.71
N SER A 283 -1.00 5.61 6.96
CA SER A 283 -0.53 6.90 6.43
C SER A 283 0.43 6.81 5.24
N ALA A 284 1.25 5.78 5.17
CA ALA A 284 2.28 5.60 4.15
C ALA A 284 2.54 4.11 3.91
N PRO A 285 1.56 3.36 3.37
CA PRO A 285 1.65 1.90 3.29
C PRO A 285 2.67 1.46 2.23
N TRP A 286 3.05 2.39 1.34
CA TRP A 286 4.12 2.27 0.36
C TRP A 286 5.52 2.46 0.97
N PHE A 287 5.62 2.99 2.19
CA PHE A 287 6.88 3.23 2.87
C PHE A 287 7.27 1.98 3.64
N GLU A 288 8.33 1.32 3.20
CA GLU A 288 8.96 0.27 4.01
C GLU A 288 9.62 0.93 5.21
N VAL A 289 9.17 0.53 6.40
CA VAL A 289 9.74 1.01 7.66
C VAL A 289 11.04 0.24 7.92
N ALA A 290 12.08 0.57 7.15
CA ALA A 290 13.42 0.04 7.36
C ALA A 290 13.94 0.58 8.71
N GLY A 291 13.80 -0.22 9.77
CA GLY A 291 14.13 0.16 11.16
C GLY A 291 12.94 0.16 12.13
N GLY A 292 11.77 -0.37 11.77
CA GLY A 292 10.66 -0.56 12.72
C GLY A 292 10.13 0.75 13.35
N ASP A 293 9.70 0.71 14.60
CA ASP A 293 9.16 1.90 15.29
C ASP A 293 10.22 2.94 15.70
N GLU A 294 11.48 2.74 15.30
CA GLU A 294 12.61 3.65 15.53
C GLU A 294 12.72 4.78 14.49
N VAL A 295 11.93 4.75 13.42
CA VAL A 295 11.88 5.79 12.37
C VAL A 295 11.03 6.99 12.83
N ASP A 296 11.36 8.21 12.40
CA ASP A 296 10.56 9.42 12.69
C ASP A 296 9.07 9.25 12.32
N TRP A 297 8.23 8.92 13.31
CA TRP A 297 6.81 8.56 13.11
C TRP A 297 5.83 9.70 13.46
N CYS A 298 6.32 10.92 13.66
CA CYS A 298 5.50 12.08 14.00
C CYS A 298 4.42 12.37 12.93
N ALA A 299 4.78 12.35 11.65
CA ALA A 299 3.85 12.60 10.55
C ALA A 299 2.94 11.39 10.28
N ALA A 300 3.42 10.16 10.50
CA ALA A 300 2.58 8.97 10.45
C ALA A 300 1.44 9.06 11.48
N PHE A 301 1.74 9.48 12.71
CA PHE A 301 0.74 9.70 13.76
C PHE A 301 -0.29 10.79 13.38
N VAL A 302 0.17 11.95 12.88
CA VAL A 302 -0.74 13.04 12.47
C VAL A 302 -1.65 12.57 11.34
N ASN A 303 -1.09 11.90 10.32
CA ASN A 303 -1.88 11.32 9.23
C ASN A 303 -2.86 10.25 9.72
N TYR A 304 -2.46 9.38 10.65
CA TYR A 304 -3.35 8.41 11.27
C TYR A 304 -4.57 9.07 11.93
N CYS A 305 -4.37 10.15 12.69
CA CYS A 305 -5.46 10.88 13.34
C CYS A 305 -6.40 11.54 12.32
N LEU A 306 -5.85 12.09 11.24
CA LEU A 306 -6.64 12.69 10.16
C LEU A 306 -7.47 11.61 9.44
N VAL A 307 -6.83 10.56 8.94
CA VAL A 307 -7.50 9.49 8.19
C VAL A 307 -8.54 8.78 9.05
N SER A 308 -8.21 8.50 10.31
CA SER A 308 -9.14 7.83 11.23
C SER A 308 -10.35 8.69 11.62
N SER A 309 -10.27 10.02 11.43
CA SER A 309 -11.39 10.95 11.60
C SER A 309 -12.11 11.27 10.29
N GLY A 310 -11.79 10.59 9.18
CA GLY A 310 -12.38 10.83 7.86
C GLY A 310 -11.79 12.01 7.10
N HIS A 311 -10.72 12.63 7.60
CA HIS A 311 -10.00 13.71 6.93
C HIS A 311 -8.86 13.16 6.07
N MET A 312 -8.49 13.91 5.03
CA MET A 312 -7.37 13.54 4.18
C MET A 312 -6.04 13.95 4.81
N GLY A 313 -5.11 13.00 4.87
CA GLY A 313 -3.71 13.22 5.23
C GLY A 313 -2.85 13.66 4.05
N THR A 314 -1.54 13.74 4.26
CA THR A 314 -0.52 13.96 3.22
C THR A 314 -0.04 12.68 2.53
N ASP A 315 -0.41 11.54 3.09
CA ASP A 315 -0.06 10.20 2.60
C ASP A 315 1.45 9.92 2.59
N HIS A 316 2.16 10.58 3.52
CA HIS A 316 3.61 10.61 3.56
C HIS A 316 4.12 10.64 5.00
N PRO A 317 5.15 9.85 5.35
CA PRO A 317 5.60 9.69 6.73
C PRO A 317 6.48 10.84 7.23
N GLY A 318 7.06 11.64 6.33
CA GLY A 318 7.86 12.83 6.67
C GLY A 318 7.03 14.09 6.94
N ALA A 319 7.39 14.84 7.99
CA ALA A 319 6.75 16.09 8.41
C ALA A 319 6.71 17.18 7.31
N ARG A 320 7.72 17.21 6.44
CA ARG A 320 7.83 18.11 5.28
C ARG A 320 6.63 18.02 4.32
N SER A 321 5.96 16.88 4.25
CA SER A 321 4.78 16.70 3.40
C SER A 321 3.63 17.67 3.73
N PHE A 322 3.47 18.01 5.01
CA PHE A 322 2.51 19.02 5.46
C PHE A 322 2.94 20.43 5.04
N PHE A 323 4.25 20.70 5.03
CA PHE A 323 4.78 21.97 4.54
C PHE A 323 4.48 22.15 3.04
N TRP A 324 4.74 21.12 2.24
CA TRP A 324 4.46 21.14 0.81
C TRP A 324 2.97 21.34 0.52
N ASN A 325 2.07 20.62 1.22
CA ASN A 325 0.61 20.68 1.01
C ASN A 325 0.25 20.67 -0.48
N LYS A 326 0.87 19.75 -1.23
CA LYS A 326 0.85 19.69 -2.69
C LYS A 326 -0.55 19.68 -3.28
N LYS A 327 -1.43 18.95 -2.61
CA LYS A 327 -2.84 18.75 -3.00
C LYS A 327 -3.77 19.85 -2.48
N LYS A 328 -3.24 20.87 -1.79
CA LYS A 328 -3.99 22.02 -1.22
C LYS A 328 -5.17 21.61 -0.32
N GLN A 329 -5.05 20.46 0.35
CA GLN A 329 -6.07 19.90 1.24
C GLN A 329 -6.12 20.58 2.63
N PHE A 330 -5.15 21.44 2.93
CA PHE A 330 -5.11 22.21 4.16
C PHE A 330 -5.20 23.72 3.90
N LEU A 331 -6.00 24.40 4.72
CA LEU A 331 -5.98 25.86 4.83
C LEU A 331 -4.73 26.30 5.60
N VAL A 332 -3.94 27.20 5.01
CA VAL A 332 -2.77 27.79 5.68
C VAL A 332 -3.20 28.91 6.62
N LEU A 333 -2.80 28.81 7.87
CA LEU A 333 -3.10 29.78 8.92
C LEU A 333 -1.89 30.70 9.15
N LYS A 334 -2.16 31.98 9.44
CA LYS A 334 -1.13 32.94 9.82
C LYS A 334 -0.60 32.72 11.25
N GLU A 335 -1.45 32.24 12.14
CA GLU A 335 -1.13 31.99 13.55
C GLU A 335 -1.68 30.62 13.99
N PRO A 336 -1.09 30.00 15.03
CA PRO A 336 -1.58 28.76 15.59
C PRO A 336 -3.02 28.93 16.10
N LYS A 337 -3.78 27.85 15.96
CA LYS A 337 -5.12 27.70 16.51
C LYS A 337 -5.22 26.33 17.18
N PRO A 338 -6.08 26.13 18.19
CA PRO A 338 -6.26 24.81 18.80
C PRO A 338 -6.65 23.79 17.72
N GLY A 339 -6.00 22.63 17.74
CA GLY A 339 -6.20 21.55 16.77
C GLY A 339 -5.57 21.75 15.40
N ALA A 340 -4.98 22.91 15.12
CA ALA A 340 -4.21 23.13 13.89
C ALA A 340 -2.99 22.20 13.85
N ILE A 341 -2.62 21.72 12.68
CA ILE A 341 -1.35 21.03 12.45
C ILE A 341 -0.26 22.09 12.42
N ALA A 342 0.78 21.93 13.24
CA ALA A 342 1.94 22.80 13.25
C ALA A 342 3.16 22.04 12.72
N VAL A 343 3.86 22.63 11.76
CA VAL A 343 5.04 22.04 11.12
C VAL A 343 6.27 22.79 11.60
N ARG A 344 7.16 22.07 12.27
CA ARG A 344 8.46 22.55 12.74
C ARG A 344 9.54 22.02 11.81
N ARG A 345 10.39 22.89 11.30
CA ARG A 345 11.54 22.56 10.46
C ARG A 345 12.82 22.72 11.25
N TYR A 346 13.77 21.81 11.04
CA TYR A 346 15.12 21.93 11.56
C TYR A 346 16.07 22.45 10.47
N ALA A 347 17.17 23.05 10.89
CA ALA A 347 18.27 23.42 10.00
C ALA A 347 18.75 22.21 9.16
N PRO A 348 19.27 22.42 7.95
CA PRO A 348 19.52 23.71 7.31
C PRO A 348 18.28 24.35 6.66
N PHE A 349 18.29 25.69 6.57
CA PHE A 349 17.23 26.51 5.97
C PHE A 349 17.58 27.07 4.58
N SER A 350 18.71 26.64 4.01
CA SER A 350 19.20 27.10 2.70
C SER A 350 18.34 26.65 1.53
N ASP A 351 17.63 25.53 1.67
CA ASP A 351 16.68 25.02 0.69
C ASP A 351 15.26 25.57 1.00
N PRO A 352 14.71 26.52 0.23
CA PRO A 352 13.39 27.07 0.49
C PRO A 352 12.25 26.06 0.26
N ASP A 353 12.44 25.09 -0.63
CA ASP A 353 11.42 24.08 -0.98
C ASP A 353 11.38 22.93 0.02
N TRP A 354 12.42 22.81 0.84
CA TRP A 354 12.58 21.79 1.87
C TRP A 354 12.42 20.37 1.29
N ALA A 355 13.16 20.10 0.21
CA ALA A 355 13.21 18.81 -0.44
C ALA A 355 13.90 17.76 0.46
N THR A 356 14.89 18.17 1.26
CA THR A 356 15.63 17.29 2.19
C THR A 356 15.74 17.86 3.60
N GLY A 357 15.98 16.98 4.58
CA GLY A 357 16.20 17.36 5.98
C GLY A 357 15.02 17.12 6.91
N ASN A 358 15.29 17.18 8.21
CA ASN A 358 14.39 16.71 9.25
C ASN A 358 13.35 17.76 9.66
N GLY A 359 12.23 17.29 10.19
CA GLY A 359 11.15 18.12 10.69
C GLY A 359 10.37 17.42 11.78
N HIS A 360 9.48 18.15 12.42
CA HIS A 360 8.51 17.62 13.38
C HIS A 360 7.12 18.16 13.07
N VAL A 361 6.10 17.38 13.35
CA VAL A 361 4.70 17.79 13.16
C VAL A 361 3.85 17.27 14.31
N GLY A 362 2.86 18.07 14.70
CA GLY A 362 1.89 17.72 15.73
C GLY A 362 0.71 18.68 15.71
N PHE A 363 -0.27 18.42 16.57
CA PHE A 363 -1.44 19.26 16.71
C PHE A 363 -1.25 20.30 17.81
N VAL A 364 -1.54 21.56 17.50
CA VAL A 364 -1.47 22.66 18.47
C VAL A 364 -2.48 22.44 19.60
N VAL A 365 -1.99 22.43 20.83
CA VAL A 365 -2.80 22.40 22.05
C VAL A 365 -2.91 23.81 22.66
N SER A 366 -1.77 24.49 22.79
CA SER A 366 -1.67 25.86 23.32
C SER A 366 -0.44 26.56 22.76
N TRP A 367 -0.36 27.88 22.89
CA TRP A 367 0.79 28.66 22.42
C TRP A 367 0.92 29.97 23.19
N THR A 368 2.11 30.55 23.12
CA THR A 368 2.43 31.91 23.54
C THR A 368 3.07 32.67 22.37
N SER A 369 3.58 33.88 22.60
CA SER A 369 4.39 34.60 21.61
C SER A 369 5.72 33.90 21.30
N THR A 370 6.22 33.05 22.19
CA THR A 370 7.55 32.42 22.07
C THR A 370 7.52 30.90 21.99
N THR A 371 6.41 30.25 22.31
CA THR A 371 6.30 28.79 22.38
C THR A 371 5.01 28.25 21.78
N VAL A 372 5.04 27.00 21.34
CA VAL A 372 3.86 26.23 20.91
C VAL A 372 3.90 24.85 21.56
N THR A 373 2.81 24.44 22.17
CA THR A 373 2.63 23.10 22.73
C THR A 373 1.92 22.22 21.72
N LEU A 374 2.54 21.09 21.38
CA LEU A 374 2.02 20.13 20.43
C LEU A 374 1.64 18.82 21.11
N LEU A 375 0.46 18.31 20.77
CA LEU A 375 0.11 16.90 20.91
C LEU A 375 0.58 16.17 19.64
N GLY A 376 1.58 15.30 19.77
CA GLY A 376 2.20 14.66 18.61
C GLY A 376 2.81 13.31 18.94
N GLY A 377 3.08 12.54 17.88
CA GLY A 377 3.82 11.29 17.93
C GLY A 377 5.34 11.53 17.91
N ASN A 378 6.10 10.50 18.27
CA ASN A 378 7.55 10.51 18.40
C ASN A 378 8.14 11.63 19.27
N GLN A 379 7.36 12.12 20.25
CA GLN A 379 7.82 13.17 21.17
C GLN A 379 8.44 12.50 22.39
N SER A 380 9.78 12.34 22.35
CA SER A 380 10.50 11.48 23.30
C SER A 380 10.04 10.02 23.17
N ASN A 381 9.99 9.53 21.92
CA ASN A 381 9.61 8.17 21.54
C ASN A 381 8.20 7.75 22.03
N THR A 382 7.29 8.71 22.19
CA THR A 382 5.91 8.48 22.65
C THR A 382 4.91 9.49 22.07
N VAL A 383 3.63 9.16 22.12
CA VAL A 383 2.53 10.12 21.87
C VAL A 383 2.32 10.92 23.14
N CYS A 384 2.67 12.21 23.16
CA CYS A 384 2.46 13.07 24.33
C CYS A 384 2.26 14.54 23.94
N GLU A 385 2.04 15.41 24.93
CA GLU A 385 2.12 16.86 24.75
C GLU A 385 3.55 17.34 25.06
N LYS A 386 4.12 18.17 24.20
CA LYS A 386 5.46 18.77 24.38
C LYS A 386 5.49 20.20 23.89
N THR A 387 6.14 21.06 24.65
CA THR A 387 6.30 22.48 24.34
C THR A 387 7.60 22.71 23.58
N PHE A 388 7.52 23.45 22.48
CA PHE A 388 8.66 23.81 21.64
C PHE A 388 8.76 25.33 21.50
N PRO A 389 9.98 25.89 21.39
CA PRO A 389 10.15 27.29 20.98
C PRO A 389 9.58 27.53 19.59
N ARG A 390 8.95 28.70 19.37
CA ARG A 390 8.51 29.14 18.04
C ARG A 390 9.69 29.27 17.07
N LEU A 391 10.80 29.74 17.60
CA LEU A 391 12.09 29.92 16.94
C LEU A 391 13.18 29.55 17.95
N GLU A 392 14.00 28.56 17.61
CA GLU A 392 15.14 28.14 18.41
C GLU A 392 16.43 28.60 17.72
N LYS A 393 17.33 29.19 18.51
CA LYS A 393 18.61 29.70 18.03
C LYS A 393 19.72 29.28 18.98
N ASN A 394 20.88 29.02 18.39
CA ASN A 394 22.14 28.86 19.10
C ASN A 394 23.10 29.95 18.60
N GLY A 395 23.24 31.00 19.42
CA GLY A 395 23.84 32.27 18.98
C GLY A 395 23.05 32.88 17.82
N ASN A 396 23.73 33.12 16.70
CA ASN A 396 23.13 33.68 15.48
C ASN A 396 22.55 32.62 14.54
N THR A 397 22.79 31.33 14.82
CA THR A 397 22.35 30.23 13.97
C THR A 397 20.93 29.83 14.34
N LYS A 398 20.03 29.82 13.35
CA LYS A 398 18.68 29.28 13.48
C LYS A 398 18.75 27.74 13.47
N GLU A 399 18.33 27.10 14.55
CA GLU A 399 18.34 25.64 14.67
C GLU A 399 17.00 25.03 14.26
N SER A 400 15.90 25.68 14.63
CA SER A 400 14.56 25.24 14.24
C SER A 400 13.53 26.37 14.28
N GLU A 401 12.46 26.24 13.51
CA GLU A 401 11.31 27.15 13.59
C GLU A 401 10.00 26.48 13.17
N PHE A 402 8.89 27.02 13.63
CA PHE A 402 7.58 26.68 13.06
C PHE A 402 7.38 27.39 11.72
N VAL A 403 7.35 26.61 10.64
CA VAL A 403 7.27 27.11 9.27
C VAL A 403 5.84 27.13 8.72
N ARG A 404 4.91 26.43 9.37
CA ARG A 404 3.50 26.38 8.92
C ARG A 404 2.54 26.05 10.06
N PHE A 405 1.36 26.65 9.98
CA PHE A 405 0.17 26.23 10.71
C PHE A 405 -0.94 25.93 9.71
N LEU A 406 -1.64 24.81 9.91
CA LEU A 406 -2.57 24.26 8.94
C LEU A 406 -3.85 23.80 9.59
N MET A 407 -4.97 23.98 8.91
CA MET A 407 -6.24 23.40 9.29
C MET A 407 -6.74 22.48 8.18
N PRO A 408 -7.15 21.23 8.48
CA PRO A 408 -7.88 20.40 7.54
C PRO A 408 -9.08 21.15 6.96
N VAL A 409 -9.21 21.13 5.63
CA VAL A 409 -10.44 21.60 4.98
C VAL A 409 -11.49 20.51 5.18
N ILE A 410 -12.62 20.89 5.78
CA ILE A 410 -13.70 19.96 6.09
C ILE A 410 -14.51 19.79 4.82
N VAL A 411 -14.66 18.53 4.43
CA VAL A 411 -15.38 18.10 3.24
C VAL A 411 -16.81 17.75 3.61
#